data_AF-A0A3N0IDU9-F1
#
_entry.id   AF-A0A3N0IDU9-F1
#
_cell.length_a   1.000
_cell.length_b   1.000
_cell.length_c   1.000
_cell.angle_alpha   90.00
_cell.angle_beta   90.00
_cell.angle_gamma   90.00
#
_symmetry.space_group_name_H-M   'P 1'
#
loop_
_entity.id
_entity.type
_entity.pdbx_description
1 polymer ?
#
loop_
_entity_poly.entity_id
_entity_poly.type
_entity_poly.pdbx_seq_one_letter_code
_entity_poly.pdbx_strand_id
1 'polypeptide(L)'
;MVLTARFPSLRRCCSMAAKRRVRGRTEGGRSAKPTLLIVCEGETEYNYFKELKSRFRASWMIPLKSDKPDPNGVMECAAREAKKHCAKGLDVEAWILIDAESEVEEKRRRYRDVLQKAASKKIRAANSSPCFEYWLLLHFAPGAKVYTPEEAVSELRRKDRIPEYRKPVLPYDQLWELYRAGGPSEAAVARRAELSADGETPIFGRPVTYVDMLVDRIVEISKMK
;
A
#
# COMPACT_ATOMS: atom_id res chain seq x y z
N MET A 1 24.51 0.14 9.77
CA MET A 1 23.64 -1.03 10.05
C MET A 1 22.21 -0.51 10.11
N VAL A 2 21.52 -0.46 8.97
CA VAL A 2 20.23 0.22 8.83
C VAL A 2 19.15 -0.67 9.44
N LEU A 3 18.62 -0.26 10.59
CA LEU A 3 17.40 -0.80 11.16
C LEU A 3 16.27 -0.51 10.17
N THR A 4 15.95 -1.46 9.30
CA THR A 4 14.69 -1.45 8.56
C THR A 4 13.58 -1.43 9.61
N ALA A 5 12.95 -0.28 9.81
CA ALA A 5 11.76 -0.15 10.63
C ALA A 5 10.62 -0.91 9.92
N ARG A 6 10.64 -2.24 10.02
CA ARG A 6 9.51 -3.09 9.67
C ARG A 6 8.41 -2.72 10.65
N PHE A 7 7.22 -2.39 10.14
CA PHE A 7 6.03 -2.23 10.96
C PHE A 7 5.94 -3.41 11.95
N PRO A 8 5.57 -3.18 13.22
CA PRO A 8 5.28 -4.27 14.16
C PRO A 8 4.39 -5.29 13.46
N SER A 9 4.65 -6.59 13.65
CA SER A 9 3.88 -7.63 12.99
C SER A 9 2.41 -7.55 13.43
N LEU A 10 1.58 -6.84 12.66
CA LEU A 10 0.14 -6.86 12.84
C LEU A 10 -0.33 -8.28 12.57
N ARG A 11 -0.97 -8.90 13.56
CA ARG A 11 -1.56 -10.23 13.42
C ARG A 11 -2.62 -10.18 12.31
N ARG A 12 -2.63 -11.19 11.43
CA ARG A 12 -3.61 -11.31 10.33
C ARG A 12 -5.04 -11.23 10.88
N CYS A 13 -5.95 -10.64 10.11
CA CYS A 13 -7.37 -10.46 10.51
C CYS A 13 -7.98 -11.79 10.97
N CYS A 14 -7.58 -12.88 10.33
CA CYS A 14 -8.10 -14.23 10.53
C CYS A 14 -7.30 -15.13 11.49
N SER A 15 -6.22 -14.65 12.11
CA SER A 15 -5.28 -15.50 12.89
C SER A 15 -5.86 -16.18 14.15
N MET A 16 -7.18 -16.09 14.41
CA MET A 16 -7.89 -16.75 15.50
C MET A 16 -9.16 -17.53 15.07
N ALA A 17 -9.29 -17.94 13.80
CA ALA A 17 -10.40 -18.81 13.38
C ALA A 17 -9.98 -20.30 13.34
N ALA A 18 -10.40 -21.04 14.38
CA ALA A 18 -10.55 -22.49 14.51
C ALA A 18 -9.43 -23.43 13.98
N LYS A 19 -8.63 -23.98 14.91
CA LYS A 19 -7.95 -25.27 14.73
C LYS A 19 -9.00 -26.36 14.45
N ARG A 20 -9.31 -26.65 13.20
CA ARG A 20 -9.91 -27.93 12.82
C ARG A 20 -8.82 -28.98 12.99
N ARG A 21 -8.91 -29.81 14.04
CA ARG A 21 -8.06 -31.00 14.25
C ARG A 21 -8.30 -31.96 13.08
N VAL A 22 -7.50 -31.86 12.03
CA VAL A 22 -7.25 -32.99 11.12
C VAL A 22 -6.04 -33.71 11.70
N ARG A 23 -6.27 -34.90 12.26
CA ARG A 23 -5.19 -35.83 12.63
C ARG A 23 -4.47 -36.23 11.34
N GLY A 24 -3.15 -36.03 11.30
CA GLY A 24 -2.26 -36.69 10.34
C GLY A 24 -1.52 -35.77 9.37
N ARG A 25 -0.45 -35.11 9.84
CA ARG A 25 0.93 -35.16 9.30
C ARG A 25 1.79 -34.10 10.00
N THR A 26 2.70 -34.56 10.84
CA THR A 26 3.89 -33.80 11.22
C THR A 26 4.88 -33.90 10.06
N GLU A 27 5.02 -32.84 9.27
CA GLU A 27 6.13 -32.64 8.32
C GLU A 27 6.11 -31.19 7.83
N GLY A 28 7.10 -30.39 8.27
CA GLY A 28 7.50 -29.08 7.73
C GLY A 28 6.41 -28.18 7.13
N GLY A 29 5.51 -27.62 7.94
CA GLY A 29 4.43 -26.75 7.46
C GLY A 29 4.97 -25.47 6.81
N ARG A 30 5.12 -25.45 5.48
CA ARG A 30 5.20 -24.20 4.73
C ARG A 30 3.95 -23.39 5.05
N SER A 31 4.12 -22.18 5.57
CA SER A 31 2.98 -21.31 5.85
C SER A 31 2.32 -20.95 4.52
N ALA A 32 1.04 -21.30 4.35
CA ALA A 32 0.30 -20.96 3.15
C ALA A 32 0.35 -19.44 2.90
N LYS A 33 0.43 -19.05 1.63
CA LYS A 33 0.39 -17.64 1.22
C LYS A 33 -0.89 -16.99 1.78
N PRO A 34 -0.81 -15.85 2.49
CA PRO A 34 -2.00 -15.13 2.88
C PRO A 34 -2.77 -14.66 1.64
N THR A 35 -4.08 -14.50 1.78
CA THR A 35 -4.87 -13.71 0.84
C THR A 35 -4.64 -12.24 1.11
N LEU A 36 -3.97 -11.54 0.21
CA LEU A 36 -3.71 -10.11 0.31
C LEU A 36 -4.88 -9.32 -0.28
N LEU A 37 -5.74 -8.77 0.58
CA LEU A 37 -6.84 -7.89 0.19
C LEU A 37 -6.34 -6.45 0.15
N ILE A 38 -6.46 -5.78 -0.99
CA ILE A 38 -6.02 -4.39 -1.18
C ILE A 38 -7.23 -3.57 -1.61
N VAL A 39 -7.66 -2.62 -0.77
CA VAL A 39 -8.77 -1.72 -1.12
C VAL A 39 -8.21 -0.33 -1.42
N CYS A 40 -8.44 0.13 -2.64
CA CYS A 40 -7.96 1.41 -3.15
C CYS A 40 -9.07 2.45 -3.14
N GLU A 41 -8.70 3.70 -2.88
CA GLU A 41 -9.58 4.87 -2.98
C GLU A 41 -9.94 5.20 -4.44
N GLY A 42 -8.93 5.34 -5.30
CA GLY A 42 -9.07 5.71 -6.70
C GLY A 42 -8.90 4.58 -7.71
N GLU A 43 -9.08 4.94 -8.99
CA GLU A 43 -8.96 4.02 -10.13
C GLU A 43 -7.52 3.79 -10.58
N THR A 44 -6.67 4.82 -10.51
CA THR A 44 -5.25 4.72 -10.89
C THR A 44 -4.54 3.67 -10.04
N GLU A 45 -4.80 3.70 -8.75
CA GLU A 45 -4.26 2.82 -7.74
C GLU A 45 -4.77 1.38 -7.92
N TYR A 46 -6.08 1.24 -8.11
CA TYR A 46 -6.70 -0.05 -8.40
C TYR A 46 -6.07 -0.69 -9.64
N ASN A 47 -5.89 0.09 -10.72
CA ASN A 47 -5.26 -0.40 -11.95
C ASN A 47 -3.78 -0.77 -11.73
N TYR A 48 -3.03 0.03 -10.97
CA TYR A 48 -1.63 -0.30 -10.60
C TYR A 48 -1.52 -1.66 -9.91
N PHE A 49 -2.35 -1.93 -8.90
CA PHE A 49 -2.33 -3.23 -8.20
C PHE A 49 -2.94 -4.37 -9.01
N LYS A 50 -3.88 -4.09 -9.91
CA LYS A 50 -4.40 -5.07 -10.87
C LYS A 50 -3.30 -5.52 -11.85
N GLU A 51 -2.47 -4.59 -12.33
CA GLU A 51 -1.32 -4.92 -13.18
C GLU A 51 -0.25 -5.70 -12.42
N LEU A 52 0.07 -5.33 -11.18
CA LEU A 52 0.95 -6.14 -10.33
C LEU A 52 0.39 -7.55 -10.11
N LYS A 53 -0.92 -7.71 -9.92
CA LYS A 53 -1.57 -9.03 -9.80
C LYS A 53 -1.33 -9.88 -11.04
N SER A 54 -1.54 -9.30 -12.21
CA SER A 54 -1.33 -9.94 -13.50
C SER A 54 0.13 -10.39 -13.63
N ARG A 55 1.06 -9.46 -13.37
CA ARG A 55 2.50 -9.69 -13.56
C ARG A 55 3.07 -10.78 -12.65
N PHE A 56 2.59 -10.87 -11.41
CA PHE A 56 2.98 -11.94 -10.48
C PHE A 56 2.14 -13.22 -10.61
N ARG A 57 1.14 -13.25 -11.50
CA ARG A 57 0.12 -14.32 -11.55
C ARG A 57 -0.46 -14.63 -10.16
N ALA A 58 -0.67 -13.56 -9.37
CA ALA A 58 -0.94 -13.64 -7.94
C ALA A 58 -2.41 -13.98 -7.66
N SER A 59 -2.78 -15.26 -7.69
CA SER A 59 -4.12 -15.73 -7.29
C SER A 59 -4.47 -15.36 -5.85
N TRP A 60 -3.46 -15.21 -4.99
CA TRP A 60 -3.55 -14.83 -3.58
C TRP A 60 -3.79 -13.33 -3.34
N MET A 61 -3.81 -12.48 -4.37
CA MET A 61 -4.04 -11.04 -4.23
C MET A 61 -5.43 -10.62 -4.73
N ILE A 62 -6.12 -9.76 -4.00
CA ILE A 62 -7.47 -9.27 -4.30
C ILE A 62 -7.46 -7.73 -4.25
N PRO A 63 -7.12 -7.04 -5.36
CA PRO A 63 -7.31 -5.61 -5.47
C PRO A 63 -8.80 -5.30 -5.67
N LEU A 64 -9.30 -4.29 -4.95
CA LEU A 64 -10.66 -3.76 -5.06
C LEU A 64 -10.61 -2.24 -5.08
N LYS A 65 -11.56 -1.64 -5.78
CA LYS A 65 -11.87 -0.20 -5.67
C LYS A 65 -13.01 -0.04 -4.66
N SER A 66 -12.89 0.93 -3.75
CA SER A 66 -13.95 1.25 -2.79
C SER A 66 -15.20 1.77 -3.51
N ASP A 67 -16.38 1.41 -2.99
CA ASP A 67 -17.67 1.97 -3.42
C ASP A 67 -17.84 3.44 -3.01
N LYS A 68 -17.11 3.85 -1.98
CA LYS A 68 -17.05 5.22 -1.47
C LYS A 68 -15.60 5.69 -1.52
N PRO A 69 -15.23 6.59 -2.45
CA PRO A 69 -13.85 7.04 -2.63
C PRO A 69 -13.50 8.08 -1.56
N ASP A 70 -13.52 7.66 -0.30
CA ASP A 70 -13.04 8.44 0.84
C ASP A 70 -12.38 7.53 1.89
N PRO A 71 -11.49 8.08 2.73
CA PRO A 71 -10.75 7.28 3.70
C PRO A 71 -11.64 6.37 4.57
N ASN A 72 -12.80 6.85 5.02
CA ASN A 72 -13.71 6.01 5.82
C ASN A 72 -14.37 4.94 4.96
N GLY A 73 -14.84 5.31 3.77
CA GLY A 73 -15.39 4.38 2.78
C GLY A 73 -14.45 3.22 2.46
N VAL A 74 -13.18 3.52 2.17
CA VAL A 74 -12.13 2.54 1.90
C VAL A 74 -11.92 1.60 3.09
N MET A 75 -11.86 2.14 4.31
CA MET A 75 -11.69 1.35 5.54
C MET A 75 -12.91 0.46 5.83
N GLU A 76 -14.13 0.96 5.64
CA GLU A 76 -15.36 0.18 5.80
C GLU A 76 -15.44 -0.95 4.78
N CYS A 77 -15.11 -0.66 3.52
CA CYS A 77 -15.02 -1.66 2.46
C CYS A 77 -13.99 -2.75 2.80
N ALA A 78 -12.79 -2.37 3.24
CA ALA A 78 -11.76 -3.32 3.65
C ALA A 78 -12.20 -4.20 4.83
N ALA A 79 -12.83 -3.63 5.86
CA ALA A 79 -13.34 -4.40 7.00
C ALA A 79 -14.43 -5.39 6.58
N ARG A 80 -15.36 -4.96 5.72
CA ARG A 80 -16.46 -5.79 5.20
C ARG A 80 -15.93 -6.95 4.36
N GLU A 81 -15.08 -6.67 3.39
CA GLU A 81 -14.54 -7.70 2.49
C GLU A 81 -13.57 -8.64 3.22
N ALA A 82 -12.76 -8.12 4.16
CA ALA A 82 -11.92 -8.98 5.00
C ALA A 82 -12.76 -9.98 5.79
N LYS A 83 -13.85 -9.54 6.44
CA LYS A 83 -14.76 -10.43 7.17
C LYS A 83 -15.38 -11.49 6.26
N LYS A 84 -15.82 -11.09 5.06
CA LYS A 84 -16.42 -11.99 4.05
C LYS A 84 -15.43 -13.06 3.57
N HIS A 85 -14.19 -12.70 3.25
CA HIS A 85 -13.16 -13.64 2.84
C HIS A 85 -12.69 -14.55 3.98
N CYS A 86 -12.60 -14.00 5.19
CA CYS A 86 -12.36 -14.76 6.41
C CYS A 86 -13.44 -15.83 6.68
N ALA A 87 -14.72 -15.49 6.49
CA ALA A 87 -15.82 -16.44 6.62
C ALA A 87 -15.75 -17.60 5.60
N LYS A 88 -15.02 -17.43 4.50
CA LYS A 88 -14.71 -18.49 3.52
C LYS A 88 -13.48 -19.32 3.87
N GLY A 89 -12.89 -19.12 5.05
CA GLY A 89 -11.71 -19.85 5.53
C GLY A 89 -10.38 -19.34 4.97
N LEU A 90 -10.36 -18.16 4.33
CA LEU A 90 -9.13 -17.56 3.82
C LEU A 90 -8.38 -16.83 4.93
N ASP A 91 -7.06 -16.96 4.95
CA ASP A 91 -6.21 -16.19 5.85
C ASP A 91 -5.93 -14.80 5.25
N VAL A 92 -6.73 -13.81 5.64
CA VAL A 92 -6.71 -12.47 5.03
C VAL A 92 -5.72 -11.53 5.72
N GLU A 93 -4.86 -10.93 4.91
CA GLU A 93 -4.07 -9.73 5.23
C GLU A 93 -4.66 -8.54 4.46
N ALA A 94 -5.30 -7.61 5.16
CA ALA A 94 -6.00 -6.49 4.56
C ALA A 94 -5.16 -5.21 4.58
N TRP A 95 -5.15 -4.52 3.43
CA TRP A 95 -4.50 -3.23 3.21
C TRP A 95 -5.51 -2.23 2.63
N ILE A 96 -5.43 -0.99 3.11
CA ILE A 96 -6.08 0.16 2.51
C ILE A 96 -5.02 1.07 1.88
N LEU A 97 -5.34 1.63 0.74
CA LEU A 97 -4.51 2.61 0.04
C LEU A 97 -5.34 3.88 -0.13
N ILE A 98 -4.90 4.94 0.53
CA ILE A 98 -5.62 6.21 0.66
C ILE A 98 -4.66 7.37 0.37
N ASP A 99 -5.19 8.38 -0.31
CA ASP A 99 -4.47 9.62 -0.58
C ASP A 99 -4.70 10.62 0.56
N ALA A 100 -3.69 11.45 0.84
CA ALA A 100 -3.83 12.50 1.85
C ALA A 100 -4.59 13.74 1.30
N GLU A 101 -4.42 14.05 0.01
CA GLU A 101 -4.91 15.28 -0.63
C GLU A 101 -4.30 16.56 -0.01
N SER A 102 -5.05 17.66 0.09
CA SER A 102 -4.58 18.89 0.76
C SER A 102 -4.79 18.81 2.28
N GLU A 103 -4.06 19.58 3.08
CA GLU A 103 -4.26 19.57 4.55
C GLU A 103 -5.69 19.93 4.98
N VAL A 104 -6.37 20.78 4.21
CA VAL A 104 -7.78 21.13 4.45
C VAL A 104 -8.67 19.91 4.24
N GLU A 105 -8.42 19.17 3.15
CA GLU A 105 -9.15 17.95 2.82
C GLU A 105 -8.85 16.81 3.80
N GLU A 106 -7.60 16.65 4.25
CA GLU A 106 -7.24 15.67 5.29
C GLU A 106 -8.09 15.85 6.56
N LYS A 107 -8.21 17.09 7.04
CA LYS A 107 -9.00 17.43 8.22
C LYS A 107 -10.49 17.16 7.98
N ARG A 108 -11.01 17.62 6.84
CA ARG A 108 -12.42 17.43 6.44
C ARG A 108 -12.79 15.95 6.36
N ARG A 109 -11.91 15.12 5.83
CA ARG A 109 -12.12 13.68 5.59
C ARG A 109 -11.68 12.80 6.77
N ARG A 110 -11.20 13.41 7.87
CA ARG A 110 -10.73 12.72 9.08
C ARG A 110 -9.65 11.68 8.79
N TYR A 111 -8.74 12.01 7.89
CA TYR A 111 -7.71 11.12 7.36
C TYR A 111 -6.86 10.47 8.46
N ARG A 112 -6.40 11.25 9.47
CA ARG A 112 -5.62 10.74 10.60
C ARG A 112 -6.40 9.73 11.45
N ASP A 113 -7.68 9.99 11.70
CA ASP A 113 -8.54 9.08 12.47
C ASP A 113 -8.69 7.73 11.76
N VAL A 114 -8.76 7.75 10.43
CA VAL A 114 -8.84 6.53 9.61
C VAL A 114 -7.56 5.71 9.72
N LEU A 115 -6.39 6.34 9.63
CA LEU A 115 -5.09 5.66 9.80
C LEU A 115 -5.01 4.99 11.19
N GLN A 116 -5.43 5.67 12.24
CA GLN A 116 -5.46 5.12 13.60
C GLN A 116 -6.48 3.98 13.73
N LYS A 117 -7.67 4.13 13.15
CA LYS A 117 -8.74 3.12 13.17
C LYS A 117 -8.40 1.88 12.35
N ALA A 118 -7.63 2.01 11.27
CA ALA A 118 -7.15 0.89 10.49
C ALA A 118 -6.28 -0.04 11.36
N ALA A 119 -5.35 0.54 12.12
CA ALA A 119 -4.49 -0.20 13.03
C ALA A 119 -5.28 -1.00 14.09
N SER A 120 -6.30 -0.40 14.71
CA SER A 120 -7.14 -1.09 15.71
C SER A 120 -7.96 -2.26 15.11
N LYS A 121 -8.29 -2.17 13.82
CA LYS A 121 -8.97 -3.23 13.06
C LYS A 121 -8.03 -4.26 12.44
N LYS A 122 -6.72 -4.19 12.69
CA LYS A 122 -5.67 -5.02 12.06
C LYS A 122 -5.65 -4.88 10.53
N ILE A 123 -6.05 -3.72 10.03
CA ILE A 123 -5.96 -3.34 8.61
C ILE A 123 -4.72 -2.46 8.47
N ARG A 124 -3.86 -2.78 7.51
CA ARG A 124 -2.65 -2.00 7.23
C ARG A 124 -3.00 -0.83 6.31
N ALA A 125 -2.31 0.29 6.48
CA ALA A 125 -2.46 1.45 5.61
C ALA A 125 -1.20 1.65 4.77
N ALA A 126 -1.37 1.80 3.46
CA ALA A 126 -0.35 2.23 2.52
C ALA A 126 -0.77 3.61 2.01
N ASN A 127 -0.57 4.63 2.84
CA ASN A 127 -0.96 5.99 2.46
C ASN A 127 0.10 6.67 1.58
N SER A 128 -0.34 7.63 0.77
CA SER A 128 0.56 8.48 -0.03
C SER A 128 0.16 9.95 0.12
N SER A 129 1.11 10.77 0.56
CA SER A 129 0.97 12.20 0.81
C SER A 129 1.99 12.97 -0.02
N PRO A 130 1.58 13.93 -0.88
CA PRO A 130 0.21 14.46 -1.03
C PRO A 130 -0.81 13.50 -1.67
N CYS A 131 -0.37 12.62 -2.56
CA CYS A 131 -1.25 11.71 -3.30
C CYS A 131 -0.46 10.53 -3.88
N PHE A 132 -1.14 9.59 -4.55
CA PHE A 132 -0.53 8.41 -5.16
C PHE A 132 0.55 8.76 -6.20
N GLU A 133 0.41 9.90 -6.88
CA GLU A 133 1.44 10.38 -7.83
C GLU A 133 2.81 10.58 -7.20
N TYR A 134 2.88 10.87 -5.90
CA TYR A 134 4.16 10.94 -5.21
C TYR A 134 4.90 9.59 -5.26
N TRP A 135 4.20 8.48 -5.04
CA TRP A 135 4.79 7.13 -5.19
C TRP A 135 5.30 6.89 -6.61
N LEU A 136 4.53 7.29 -7.62
CA LEU A 136 4.96 7.18 -9.02
C LEU A 136 6.19 8.04 -9.30
N LEU A 137 6.23 9.26 -8.76
CA LEU A 137 7.33 10.20 -8.95
C LEU A 137 8.65 9.65 -8.40
N LEU A 138 8.63 8.95 -7.27
CA LEU A 138 9.83 8.34 -6.68
C LEU A 138 10.52 7.30 -7.57
N HIS A 139 9.82 6.73 -8.56
CA HIS A 139 10.44 5.82 -9.52
C HIS A 139 11.44 6.55 -10.43
N PHE A 140 11.19 7.82 -10.73
CA PHE A 140 11.99 8.63 -11.64
C PHE A 140 12.88 9.65 -10.90
N ALA A 141 12.40 10.16 -9.77
CA ALA A 141 13.07 11.17 -8.97
C ALA A 141 13.06 10.78 -7.48
N PRO A 142 13.95 9.87 -7.05
CA PRO A 142 14.03 9.37 -5.66
C PRO A 142 14.16 10.47 -4.59
N GLY A 143 14.73 11.63 -4.92
CA GLY A 143 14.89 12.77 -4.01
C GLY A 143 13.79 13.83 -4.07
N ALA A 144 12.72 13.60 -4.83
CA ALA A 144 11.68 14.61 -5.03
C ALA A 144 10.94 14.94 -3.72
N LYS A 145 10.75 16.24 -3.46
CA LYS A 145 9.93 16.74 -2.35
C LYS A 145 8.81 17.62 -2.93
N VAL A 146 7.61 17.05 -3.03
CA VAL A 146 6.39 17.71 -3.54
C VAL A 146 5.36 17.74 -2.43
N TYR A 147 4.69 18.87 -2.22
CA TYR A 147 3.80 19.09 -1.08
C TYR A 147 2.33 19.16 -1.51
N THR A 148 2.04 19.26 -2.81
CA THR A 148 0.68 19.25 -3.36
C THR A 148 0.51 18.18 -4.45
N PRO A 149 -0.73 17.68 -4.67
CA PRO A 149 -1.00 16.79 -5.80
C PRO A 149 -0.62 17.41 -7.16
N GLU A 150 -0.80 18.72 -7.30
CA GLU A 150 -0.48 19.48 -8.52
C GLU A 150 1.03 19.49 -8.78
N GLU A 151 1.85 19.70 -7.74
CA GLU A 151 3.31 19.62 -7.84
C GLU A 151 3.75 18.21 -8.22
N ALA A 152 3.16 17.16 -7.63
CA ALA A 152 3.47 15.77 -7.97
C ALA A 152 3.16 15.46 -9.44
N VAL A 153 2.00 15.89 -9.95
CA VAL A 153 1.61 15.73 -11.36
C VAL A 153 2.52 16.55 -12.29
N SER A 154 2.84 17.79 -11.94
CA SER A 154 3.72 18.66 -12.72
C SER A 154 5.11 18.04 -12.85
N GLU A 155 5.67 17.57 -11.73
CA GLU A 155 6.97 16.90 -11.72
C GLU A 155 6.92 15.58 -12.51
N LEU A 156 5.85 14.77 -12.42
CA LEU A 156 5.69 13.58 -13.25
C LEU A 156 5.70 13.86 -14.76
N ARG A 157 5.18 15.03 -15.18
CA ARG A 157 5.09 15.44 -16.60
C ARG A 157 6.38 15.99 -17.18
N ARG A 158 7.50 15.90 -16.47
CA ARG A 158 8.80 16.30 -17.02
C ARG A 158 9.26 15.33 -18.11
N LYS A 159 10.07 15.84 -19.04
CA LYS A 159 10.45 15.19 -20.30
C LYS A 159 11.09 13.80 -20.11
N ASP A 160 11.84 13.63 -19.03
CA ASP A 160 12.59 12.43 -18.64
C ASP A 160 11.77 11.42 -17.81
N ARG A 161 10.46 11.66 -17.65
CA ARG A 161 9.58 10.88 -16.75
C ARG A 161 8.35 10.37 -17.50
N ILE A 162 7.19 10.97 -17.30
CA ILE A 162 5.93 10.62 -17.97
C ILE A 162 5.31 11.91 -18.57
N PRO A 163 5.84 12.44 -19.69
CA PRO A 163 5.45 13.76 -20.21
C PRO A 163 3.95 13.91 -20.45
N GLU A 164 3.30 12.84 -20.89
CA GLU A 164 1.87 12.81 -21.20
C GLU A 164 1.03 12.22 -20.07
N TYR A 165 1.52 12.23 -18.82
CA TYR A 165 0.81 11.62 -17.69
C TYR A 165 -0.63 12.12 -17.56
N ARG A 166 -1.58 11.18 -17.62
CA ARG A 166 -3.02 11.39 -17.40
C ARG A 166 -3.60 10.17 -16.68
N LYS A 167 -4.33 10.42 -15.59
CA LYS A 167 -5.07 9.37 -14.88
C LYS A 167 -6.06 8.67 -15.82
N PRO A 168 -6.23 7.34 -15.76
CA PRO A 168 -5.52 6.38 -14.89
C PRO A 168 -4.34 5.67 -15.59
N VAL A 169 -3.83 6.18 -16.70
CA VAL A 169 -2.85 5.50 -17.56
C VAL A 169 -1.44 5.60 -16.96
N LEU A 170 -0.76 4.45 -16.86
CA LEU A 170 0.60 4.34 -16.30
C LEU A 170 1.52 3.51 -17.21
N PRO A 171 2.82 3.84 -17.27
CA PRO A 171 3.81 3.03 -17.96
C PRO A 171 4.25 1.86 -17.07
N TYR A 172 3.38 0.85 -16.92
CA TYR A 172 3.54 -0.22 -15.93
C TYR A 172 4.88 -0.97 -16.01
N ASP A 173 5.35 -1.28 -17.22
CA ASP A 173 6.63 -1.99 -17.41
C ASP A 173 7.82 -1.14 -16.94
N GLN A 174 7.86 0.12 -17.34
CA GLN A 174 8.92 1.06 -16.93
C GLN A 174 8.91 1.28 -15.41
N LEU A 175 7.73 1.48 -14.80
CA LEU A 175 7.59 1.58 -13.35
C LEU A 175 8.14 0.32 -12.67
N TRP A 176 7.83 -0.86 -13.21
CA TRP A 176 8.35 -2.10 -12.64
C TRP A 176 9.87 -2.24 -12.76
N GLU A 177 10.45 -1.85 -13.91
CA GLU A 177 11.90 -1.87 -14.10
C GLU A 177 12.62 -0.97 -13.10
N LEU A 178 12.12 0.25 -12.92
CA LEU A 178 12.65 1.21 -11.94
C LEU A 178 12.48 0.72 -10.50
N TYR A 179 11.33 0.12 -10.18
CA TYR A 179 11.12 -0.50 -8.86
C TYR A 179 12.12 -1.62 -8.58
N ARG A 180 12.41 -2.50 -9.57
CA ARG A 180 13.41 -3.58 -9.40
C ARG A 180 14.82 -3.06 -9.13
N ALA A 181 15.14 -1.85 -9.58
CA ALA A 181 16.41 -1.22 -9.28
C ALA A 181 16.50 -0.72 -7.82
N GLY A 182 15.42 -0.76 -7.04
CA GLY A 182 15.38 -0.41 -5.61
C GLY A 182 15.11 1.06 -5.30
N GLY A 183 15.34 1.96 -6.27
CA GLY A 183 15.24 3.41 -6.11
C GLY A 183 14.00 3.94 -5.37
N PRO A 184 12.76 3.59 -5.78
CA PRO A 184 11.57 4.14 -5.13
C PRO A 184 11.35 3.65 -3.69
N SER A 185 11.68 2.39 -3.37
CA SER A 185 11.56 1.88 -1.99
C SER A 185 12.63 2.51 -1.09
N GLU A 186 13.87 2.64 -1.58
CA GLU A 186 14.95 3.30 -0.85
C GLU A 186 14.62 4.77 -0.57
N ALA A 187 14.07 5.48 -1.56
CA ALA A 187 13.58 6.86 -1.40
C ALA A 187 12.50 6.99 -0.33
N ALA A 188 11.49 6.11 -0.35
CA ALA A 188 10.41 6.13 0.63
C ALA A 188 10.93 5.87 2.05
N VAL A 189 11.86 4.91 2.20
CA VAL A 189 12.54 4.63 3.48
C VAL A 189 13.36 5.84 3.95
N ALA A 190 14.16 6.44 3.08
CA ALA A 190 14.98 7.60 3.39
C ALA A 190 14.10 8.78 3.85
N ARG A 191 13.02 9.08 3.13
CA ARG A 191 12.11 10.17 3.49
C ARG A 191 11.44 9.96 4.85
N ARG A 192 11.02 8.72 5.17
CA ARG A 192 10.47 8.41 6.50
C ARG A 192 11.51 8.56 7.60
N ALA A 193 12.78 8.22 7.34
CA ALA A 193 13.86 8.39 8.28
C ALA A 193 14.16 9.89 8.55
N GLU A 194 14.15 10.73 7.51
CA GLU A 194 14.26 12.18 7.66
C GLU A 194 13.15 12.75 8.56
N LEU A 195 11.89 12.43 8.24
CA LEU A 195 10.73 12.87 9.04
C LEU A 195 10.87 12.46 10.52
N SER A 196 11.32 11.23 10.79
CA SER A 196 11.56 10.78 12.17
C SER A 196 12.72 11.53 12.85
N ALA A 197 13.79 11.85 12.13
CA ALA A 197 14.91 12.62 12.66
C ALA A 197 14.49 14.06 13.03
N ASP A 198 13.53 14.62 12.29
CA ASP A 198 12.94 15.94 12.55
C ASP A 198 11.89 15.92 13.68
N GLY A 199 11.69 14.77 14.35
CA GLY A 199 10.72 14.61 15.44
C GLY A 199 9.27 14.44 14.98
N GLU A 200 9.04 14.28 13.68
CA GLU A 200 7.71 14.01 13.14
C GLU A 200 7.33 12.53 13.28
N THR A 201 6.03 12.26 13.29
CA THR A 201 5.49 10.90 13.14
C THR A 201 5.29 10.62 11.65
N PRO A 202 6.12 9.80 10.98
CA PRO A 202 6.21 9.82 9.51
C PRO A 202 4.92 9.46 8.78
N ILE A 203 4.04 8.63 9.36
CA ILE A 203 2.76 8.26 8.74
C ILE A 203 1.82 9.47 8.55
N PHE A 204 2.05 10.56 9.30
CA PHE A 204 1.36 11.85 9.17
C PHE A 204 2.21 12.93 8.49
N GLY A 205 3.42 12.59 8.05
CA GLY A 205 4.34 13.54 7.43
C GLY A 205 3.99 13.85 5.98
N ARG A 206 4.67 14.85 5.42
CA ARG A 206 4.52 15.28 4.02
C ARG A 206 5.86 15.76 3.43
N PRO A 207 6.18 15.40 2.17
CA PRO A 207 5.65 14.22 1.49
C PRO A 207 6.09 12.94 2.19
N VAL A 208 5.25 11.91 2.09
CA VAL A 208 5.55 10.56 2.57
C VAL A 208 4.74 9.55 1.77
N THR A 209 5.24 8.33 1.65
CA THR A 209 4.46 7.22 1.11
C THR A 209 4.78 5.94 1.87
N TYR A 210 3.81 5.04 1.92
CA TYR A 210 3.90 3.69 2.48
C TYR A 210 3.53 2.63 1.43
N VAL A 211 3.40 3.04 0.16
CA VAL A 211 3.08 2.15 -0.97
C VAL A 211 4.23 1.18 -1.24
N ASP A 212 5.48 1.61 -1.04
CA ASP A 212 6.68 0.76 -1.10
C ASP A 212 6.53 -0.48 -0.21
N MET A 213 6.02 -0.30 1.02
CA MET A 213 5.84 -1.42 1.95
C MET A 213 4.81 -2.44 1.46
N LEU A 214 3.77 -1.99 0.77
CA LEU A 214 2.76 -2.87 0.18
C LEU A 214 3.35 -3.61 -1.04
N VAL A 215 4.10 -2.93 -1.91
CA VAL A 215 4.76 -3.57 -3.06
C VAL A 215 5.83 -4.56 -2.59
N ASP A 216 6.64 -4.21 -1.61
CA ASP A 216 7.64 -5.10 -1.00
C ASP A 216 6.97 -6.34 -0.38
N ARG A 217 5.81 -6.17 0.26
CA ARG A 217 5.03 -7.28 0.81
C ARG A 217 4.48 -8.21 -0.28
N ILE A 218 4.04 -7.65 -1.41
CA ILE A 218 3.62 -8.43 -2.58
C ILE A 218 4.81 -9.26 -3.10
N VAL A 219 5.99 -8.64 -3.25
CA VAL A 219 7.22 -9.33 -3.66
C VAL A 219 7.59 -10.44 -2.68
N GLU A 220 7.51 -10.20 -1.38
CA GLU A 220 7.77 -11.20 -0.33
C GLU A 220 6.84 -12.41 -0.47
N ILE A 221 5.52 -12.20 -0.54
CA ILE A 221 4.53 -13.29 -0.68
C ILE A 221 4.73 -14.05 -1.99
N SER A 222 5.12 -13.37 -3.07
CA SER A 222 5.39 -14.01 -4.36
C SER A 222 6.48 -15.08 -4.27
N LYS A 223 7.48 -14.87 -3.39
CA LYS A 223 8.63 -15.76 -3.16
C LYS A 223 8.34 -16.90 -2.19
N MET A 224 7.21 -16.88 -1.47
CA MET A 224 6.83 -17.99 -0.59
C MET A 224 6.56 -19.25 -1.43
N LYS A 225 7.00 -20.41 -0.94
CA LYS A 225 6.81 -21.72 -1.59
C LYS A 225 5.54 -22.40 -1.13
#